data_AF-A0A1F5LIS7-F1
#
_entry.id   AF-A0A1F5LIS7-F1
#
_cell.length_a   1.000
_cell.length_b   1.000
_cell.length_c   1.000
_cell.angle_alpha   90.00
_cell.angle_beta   90.00
_cell.angle_gamma   90.00
#
_symmetry.space_group_name_H-M   'P 1'
#
loop_
_entity.id
_entity.type
_entity.pdbx_description
1 polymer ?
#
loop_
_entity_poly.entity_id
_entity_poly.type
_entity_poly.pdbx_seq_one_letter_code
_entity_poly.pdbx_strand_id
1 'polypeptide(L)'
;MADSTDLNLDDAPSDLQDIPELAMQLVPPPEGTYPDKATLLAAVQNHGKEHGYNVVVKSSSMPTEKKPGRTAKVWLRCDRGGHYRPRNGLTEETRKRRRTSRLMDCPFMLVAAGSPGIWTLTVMNATHNHGPIVDKPRQAPQHKVRKGQVPAIPYDWPHDSSFTPYTTALVIIDMQKDFCLPDGYMGYQGYDISANQALIPRLQRLLLAFRSGGFPVYHTREGHRPDLSTLSSREAFRSRNNASGLGIGSPGPMGRLLIRGEMGHDTVDELYPLQGEPVIDKPGRGAFAHTDFELLLRNKGIKNLVIAGVTTDVCVSTTMREANDRGFDCVILDDGCAASEPSLHIGTINSVKMEGGIFGTVAKLEDVVHAVDNFKAVTMKKLAPQMVG
;
A
#
# COMPACT_ATOMS: atom_id res chain seq x y z
N MET A 1 40.26 -30.68 -6.09
CA MET A 1 39.25 -31.74 -5.85
C MET A 1 38.25 -31.16 -4.88
N ALA A 2 37.06 -30.82 -5.36
CA ALA A 2 36.01 -30.21 -4.57
C ALA A 2 35.02 -31.32 -4.12
N ASP A 3 34.67 -31.26 -2.84
CA ASP A 3 33.86 -32.19 -2.07
C ASP A 3 32.47 -32.42 -2.69
N SER A 4 32.01 -33.66 -2.72
CA SER A 4 30.86 -34.14 -3.50
C SER A 4 29.61 -34.41 -2.64
N THR A 5 29.44 -33.71 -1.53
CA THR A 5 28.40 -34.02 -0.54
C THR A 5 27.22 -33.04 -0.49
N ASP A 6 27.13 -32.07 -1.40
CA ASP A 6 26.11 -31.00 -1.33
C ASP A 6 24.98 -31.06 -2.39
N LEU A 7 24.63 -32.26 -2.87
CA LEU A 7 23.51 -32.44 -3.80
C LEU A 7 22.57 -33.58 -3.39
N ASN A 8 21.97 -33.49 -2.20
CA ASN A 8 20.73 -34.20 -1.91
C ASN A 8 19.57 -33.47 -2.61
N LEU A 9 19.18 -33.98 -3.78
CA LEU A 9 18.03 -33.51 -4.59
C LEU A 9 16.79 -34.40 -4.43
N ASP A 10 16.73 -35.25 -3.41
CA ASP A 10 15.69 -36.28 -3.27
C ASP A 10 14.47 -35.88 -2.40
N ASP A 11 14.42 -34.67 -1.86
CA ASP A 11 13.28 -34.19 -1.03
C ASP A 11 12.41 -33.12 -1.72
N ALA A 12 12.19 -33.21 -3.03
CA ALA A 12 11.10 -32.48 -3.66
C ALA A 12 9.80 -33.28 -3.46
N PRO A 13 8.80 -32.78 -2.70
CA PRO A 13 7.52 -33.46 -2.58
C PRO A 13 6.93 -33.59 -3.98
N SER A 14 6.64 -34.82 -4.40
CA SER A 14 5.82 -35.09 -5.59
C SER A 14 4.51 -34.33 -5.43
N ASP A 15 4.21 -33.41 -6.35
CA ASP A 15 2.96 -32.61 -6.41
C ASP A 15 1.69 -33.46 -6.63
N LEU A 16 1.79 -34.79 -6.49
CA LEU A 16 0.71 -35.75 -6.63
C LEU A 16 0.37 -36.32 -5.25
N GLN A 17 -0.32 -35.52 -4.43
CA GLN A 17 -1.12 -36.06 -3.33
C GLN A 17 -2.55 -36.26 -3.85
N ASP A 18 -3.11 -37.45 -3.60
CA ASP A 18 -4.43 -37.86 -4.04
C ASP A 18 -5.52 -36.95 -3.47
N ILE A 19 -6.11 -36.12 -4.33
CA ILE A 19 -7.27 -35.27 -4.01
C ILE A 19 -8.53 -36.10 -4.26
N PRO A 20 -9.47 -36.21 -3.28
CA PRO A 20 -10.71 -36.97 -3.43
C PRO A 20 -11.54 -36.54 -4.65
N GLU A 21 -12.13 -37.51 -5.35
CA GLU A 21 -12.88 -37.37 -6.62
C GLU A 21 -13.98 -36.28 -6.61
N LEU A 22 -14.56 -35.97 -5.43
CA LEU A 22 -15.59 -34.94 -5.29
C LEU A 22 -15.07 -33.48 -5.27
N ALA A 23 -13.76 -33.25 -5.12
CA ALA A 23 -13.16 -31.91 -5.14
C ALA A 23 -12.69 -31.47 -6.56
N MET A 24 -13.02 -32.25 -7.60
CA MET A 24 -12.46 -32.13 -8.95
C MET A 24 -13.33 -31.39 -10.00
N GLN A 25 -14.53 -30.90 -9.65
CA GLN A 25 -15.39 -30.28 -10.67
C GLN A 25 -15.03 -28.82 -10.96
N LEU A 26 -14.14 -28.64 -11.94
CA LEU A 26 -13.92 -27.35 -12.59
C LEU A 26 -15.17 -26.94 -13.37
N VAL A 27 -15.81 -25.84 -12.95
CA VAL A 27 -17.05 -25.37 -13.54
C VAL A 27 -16.75 -24.57 -14.82
N PRO A 28 -17.35 -24.89 -15.98
CA PRO A 28 -17.17 -24.13 -17.22
C PRO A 28 -17.80 -22.73 -17.09
N PRO A 29 -17.33 -21.73 -17.87
CA PRO A 29 -17.98 -20.42 -17.91
C PRO A 29 -19.42 -20.56 -18.43
N PRO A 30 -20.38 -19.78 -17.91
CA PRO A 30 -21.75 -19.81 -18.39
C PRO A 30 -21.82 -19.38 -19.86
N GLU A 31 -22.64 -20.08 -20.65
CA GLU A 31 -22.97 -19.67 -22.01
C GLU A 31 -23.72 -18.33 -22.00
N GLY A 32 -23.52 -17.52 -23.05
CA GLY A 32 -24.13 -16.20 -23.10
C GLY A 32 -23.68 -15.37 -24.28
N THR A 33 -24.24 -14.17 -24.38
CA THR A 33 -23.91 -13.18 -25.40
C THR A 33 -23.13 -12.01 -24.81
N TYR A 34 -22.21 -11.47 -25.60
CA TYR A 34 -21.29 -10.41 -25.23
C TYR A 34 -21.27 -9.35 -26.34
N PRO A 35 -21.05 -8.07 -25.99
CA PRO A 35 -21.07 -6.97 -26.97
C PRO A 35 -19.94 -7.08 -28.00
N ASP A 36 -18.80 -7.63 -27.59
CA ASP A 36 -17.62 -7.78 -28.43
C ASP A 36 -16.74 -8.95 -27.99
N LYS A 37 -15.79 -9.32 -28.86
CA LYS A 37 -14.83 -10.40 -28.64
C LYS A 37 -13.95 -10.18 -27.42
N ALA A 38 -13.48 -8.96 -27.18
CA ALA A 38 -12.53 -8.67 -26.10
C ALA A 38 -13.21 -8.86 -24.74
N THR A 39 -14.44 -8.35 -24.59
CA THR A 39 -15.26 -8.53 -23.39
C THR A 39 -15.56 -10.01 -23.14
N LEU A 40 -15.92 -10.79 -24.18
CA LEU A 40 -16.12 -12.24 -24.07
C LEU A 40 -14.86 -12.96 -23.60
N LEU A 41 -13.71 -12.70 -24.22
CA LEU A 41 -12.46 -13.35 -23.85
C LEU A 41 -12.04 -13.01 -22.42
N ALA A 42 -12.22 -11.76 -21.99
CA ALA A 42 -11.92 -11.35 -20.62
C ALA A 42 -12.83 -12.07 -19.61
N ALA A 43 -14.14 -12.15 -19.88
CA ALA A 43 -15.08 -12.86 -19.02
C ALA A 43 -14.73 -14.35 -18.87
N VAL A 44 -14.43 -15.03 -19.98
CA VAL A 44 -14.01 -16.44 -19.99
C VAL A 44 -12.70 -16.66 -19.22
N GLN A 45 -11.73 -15.77 -19.40
CA GLN A 45 -10.43 -15.88 -18.71
C GLN A 45 -10.56 -15.60 -17.21
N ASN A 46 -11.39 -14.64 -16.81
CA ASN A 46 -11.63 -14.33 -15.41
C ASN A 46 -12.37 -15.47 -14.72
N HIS A 47 -13.43 -16.01 -15.33
CA HIS A 47 -14.14 -17.18 -14.82
C HIS A 47 -13.18 -18.35 -14.61
N GLY A 48 -12.34 -18.67 -15.60
CA GLY A 48 -11.34 -19.72 -15.48
C GLY A 48 -10.44 -19.49 -14.26
N LYS A 49 -9.89 -18.29 -14.10
CA LYS A 49 -9.00 -17.96 -12.97
C LYS A 49 -9.71 -18.13 -11.62
N GLU A 50 -10.94 -17.64 -11.49
CA GLU A 50 -11.75 -17.78 -10.26
C GLU A 50 -12.00 -19.25 -9.91
N HIS A 51 -12.12 -20.10 -10.92
CA HIS A 51 -12.37 -21.53 -10.76
C HIS A 51 -11.08 -22.36 -10.86
N GLY A 52 -9.91 -21.73 -10.86
CA GLY A 52 -8.62 -22.41 -10.81
C GLY A 52 -8.17 -23.07 -12.12
N TYR A 53 -8.45 -22.53 -13.30
CA TYR A 53 -7.85 -23.00 -14.55
C TYR A 53 -7.66 -21.85 -15.55
N ASN A 54 -6.76 -22.00 -16.53
CA ASN A 54 -6.55 -20.95 -17.52
C ASN A 54 -7.16 -21.35 -18.87
N VAL A 55 -7.86 -20.40 -19.50
CA VAL A 55 -8.42 -20.58 -20.84
C VAL A 55 -7.58 -19.80 -21.86
N VAL A 56 -7.12 -20.49 -22.90
CA VAL A 56 -6.27 -19.96 -23.98
C VAL A 56 -6.93 -20.14 -25.34
N VAL A 57 -6.55 -19.30 -26.31
CA VAL A 57 -6.99 -19.43 -27.70
C VAL A 57 -6.28 -20.64 -28.35
N LYS A 58 -7.06 -21.63 -28.79
CA LYS A 58 -6.58 -22.76 -29.60
C LYS A 58 -6.36 -22.33 -31.04
N SER A 59 -7.36 -21.68 -31.61
CA SER A 59 -7.33 -21.19 -33.00
C SER A 59 -8.43 -20.15 -33.21
N SER A 60 -8.32 -19.38 -34.28
CA SER A 60 -9.34 -18.42 -34.69
C SER A 60 -9.54 -18.45 -36.20
N SER A 61 -10.78 -18.28 -36.63
CA SER A 61 -11.19 -18.12 -38.03
C SER A 61 -11.92 -16.79 -38.14
N MET A 62 -11.24 -15.79 -38.70
CA MET A 62 -11.81 -14.46 -38.93
C MET A 62 -12.30 -14.33 -40.38
N PRO A 63 -13.37 -13.55 -40.66
CA PRO A 63 -13.71 -13.17 -42.02
C PRO A 63 -12.55 -12.37 -42.64
N THR A 64 -12.24 -12.65 -43.90
CA THR A 64 -11.22 -11.95 -44.68
C THR A 64 -11.82 -11.51 -46.01
N GLU A 65 -11.18 -10.57 -46.71
CA GLU A 65 -11.61 -10.10 -48.04
C GLU A 65 -11.80 -11.26 -49.05
N LYS A 66 -11.06 -12.36 -48.89
CA LYS A 66 -11.14 -13.55 -49.74
C LYS A 66 -12.27 -14.52 -49.37
N LYS A 67 -12.95 -14.34 -48.23
CA LYS A 67 -14.06 -15.18 -47.74
C LYS A 67 -15.13 -14.32 -47.04
N PRO A 68 -15.84 -13.44 -47.79
CA PRO A 68 -16.91 -12.62 -47.24
C PRO A 68 -18.09 -13.47 -46.74
N GLY A 69 -18.75 -13.04 -45.67
CA GLY A 69 -19.97 -13.67 -45.13
C GLY A 69 -19.77 -14.79 -44.10
N ARG A 70 -18.53 -15.15 -43.73
CA ARG A 70 -18.28 -16.18 -42.70
C ARG A 70 -18.29 -15.57 -41.30
N THR A 71 -19.10 -16.10 -40.38
CA THR A 71 -19.10 -15.69 -38.96
C THR A 71 -17.72 -15.88 -38.34
N ALA A 72 -17.22 -14.88 -37.60
CA ALA A 72 -15.97 -15.01 -36.88
C ALA A 72 -16.10 -16.08 -35.80
N LYS A 73 -15.12 -16.98 -35.69
CA LYS A 73 -15.08 -18.03 -34.68
C LYS A 73 -13.72 -18.06 -33.97
N VAL A 74 -13.73 -18.19 -32.66
CA VAL A 74 -12.54 -18.37 -31.83
C VAL A 74 -12.74 -19.62 -31.00
N TRP A 75 -11.84 -20.59 -31.16
CA TRP A 75 -11.84 -21.83 -30.41
C TRP A 75 -10.96 -21.65 -29.19
N LEU A 76 -11.51 -21.88 -28.01
CA LEU A 76 -10.83 -21.72 -26.74
C LEU A 76 -10.65 -23.10 -26.09
N ARG A 77 -9.59 -23.27 -25.31
CA ARG A 77 -9.27 -24.51 -24.60
C ARG A 77 -8.56 -24.21 -23.28
N CYS A 78 -8.42 -25.23 -22.43
CA CYS A 78 -7.56 -25.15 -21.26
C CYS A 78 -6.07 -25.00 -21.68
N ASP A 79 -5.27 -24.26 -20.91
CA ASP A 79 -3.82 -24.12 -21.11
C ASP A 79 -3.06 -25.45 -21.01
N ARG A 80 -3.63 -26.41 -20.27
CA ARG A 80 -3.19 -27.81 -20.17
C ARG A 80 -3.67 -28.70 -21.32
N GLY A 81 -4.37 -28.15 -22.31
CA GLY A 81 -4.93 -28.89 -23.46
C GLY A 81 -3.92 -29.16 -24.60
N GLY A 82 -4.03 -30.33 -25.23
CA GLY A 82 -3.21 -30.78 -26.36
C GLY A 82 -1.89 -31.45 -25.95
N HIS A 83 -1.20 -32.01 -26.95
CA HIS A 83 0.07 -32.73 -26.74
C HIS A 83 1.29 -31.84 -26.96
N TYR A 84 2.33 -32.10 -26.17
CA TYR A 84 3.65 -31.56 -26.44
C TYR A 84 4.17 -32.12 -27.77
N ARG A 85 4.55 -31.23 -28.70
CA ARG A 85 5.24 -31.62 -29.93
C ARG A 85 6.73 -31.33 -29.77
N PRO A 86 7.61 -32.34 -29.77
CA PRO A 86 9.04 -32.11 -29.67
C PRO A 86 9.53 -31.29 -30.88
N ARG A 87 10.24 -30.19 -30.60
CA ARG A 87 11.06 -29.52 -31.60
C ARG A 87 12.48 -30.07 -31.48
N ASN A 88 13.11 -30.36 -32.62
CA ASN A 88 14.52 -30.76 -32.76
C ASN A 88 14.88 -32.20 -32.37
N GLY A 89 13.95 -33.16 -32.47
CA GLY A 89 14.28 -34.60 -32.31
C GLY A 89 14.67 -35.05 -30.89
N LEU A 90 14.56 -34.19 -29.89
CA LEU A 90 14.78 -34.52 -28.49
C LEU A 90 13.65 -35.41 -27.95
N THR A 91 13.98 -36.61 -27.49
CA THR A 91 13.09 -37.53 -26.75
C THR A 91 12.98 -37.10 -25.28
N GLU A 92 12.04 -37.67 -24.50
CA GLU A 92 11.99 -37.40 -23.06
C GLU A 92 13.27 -37.83 -22.34
N GLU A 93 13.87 -38.95 -22.75
CA GLU A 93 15.08 -39.50 -22.12
C GLU A 93 16.32 -38.63 -22.35
N THR A 94 16.39 -37.96 -23.50
CA THR A 94 17.56 -37.15 -23.90
C THR A 94 17.48 -35.71 -23.41
N ARG A 95 16.41 -35.34 -22.69
CA ARG A 95 16.11 -33.96 -22.34
C ARG A 95 16.37 -33.67 -20.86
N LYS A 96 17.53 -33.08 -20.53
CA LYS A 96 17.75 -32.41 -19.24
C LYS A 96 17.00 -31.07 -19.20
N ARG A 97 15.75 -31.04 -18.69
CA ARG A 97 15.06 -29.77 -18.35
C ARG A 97 14.94 -29.60 -16.85
N ARG A 98 15.05 -28.34 -16.39
CA ARG A 98 14.67 -27.91 -15.04
C ARG A 98 13.15 -27.93 -14.78
N ARG A 99 12.29 -28.16 -15.78
CA ARG A 99 10.81 -28.20 -15.66
C ARG A 99 10.14 -29.12 -16.70
N THR A 100 9.12 -29.86 -16.26
CA THR A 100 8.21 -30.71 -17.05
C THR A 100 7.17 -29.88 -17.82
N SER A 101 6.59 -30.43 -18.89
CA SER A 101 5.48 -29.81 -19.62
C SER A 101 4.22 -29.81 -18.76
N ARG A 102 3.43 -28.72 -18.77
CA ARG A 102 2.12 -28.65 -18.08
C ARG A 102 0.95 -29.17 -18.94
N LEU A 103 1.22 -29.60 -20.17
CA LEU A 103 0.22 -30.16 -21.08
C LEU A 103 -0.17 -31.57 -20.66
N MET A 104 -1.47 -31.81 -20.50
CA MET A 104 -2.05 -33.06 -19.98
C MET A 104 -3.20 -33.56 -20.87
N ASP A 105 -3.27 -33.03 -22.09
CA ASP A 105 -4.36 -33.27 -23.03
C ASP A 105 -5.76 -33.02 -22.46
N CYS A 106 -5.92 -31.94 -21.70
CA CYS A 106 -7.20 -31.54 -21.15
C CYS A 106 -8.27 -31.37 -22.25
N PRO A 107 -9.46 -32.00 -22.13
CA PRO A 107 -10.47 -32.04 -23.19
C PRO A 107 -11.38 -30.79 -23.23
N PHE A 108 -11.28 -29.90 -22.23
CA PHE A 108 -12.08 -28.68 -22.11
C PHE A 108 -11.99 -27.80 -23.37
N MET A 109 -13.15 -27.40 -23.89
CA MET A 109 -13.24 -26.63 -25.12
C MET A 109 -14.47 -25.73 -25.16
N LEU A 110 -14.28 -24.50 -25.63
CA LEU A 110 -15.34 -23.54 -25.90
C LEU A 110 -15.22 -23.03 -27.34
N VAL A 111 -16.32 -22.52 -27.87
CA VAL A 111 -16.33 -21.74 -29.10
C VAL A 111 -17.01 -20.40 -28.86
N ALA A 112 -16.32 -19.33 -29.25
CA ALA A 112 -16.88 -17.99 -29.31
C ALA A 112 -17.15 -17.63 -30.77
N ALA A 113 -18.41 -17.38 -31.12
CA ALA A 113 -18.80 -17.06 -32.48
C ALA A 113 -19.59 -15.74 -32.51
N GLY A 114 -19.27 -14.84 -33.44
CA GLY A 114 -19.95 -13.55 -33.46
C GLY A 114 -19.69 -12.70 -34.69
N SER A 115 -20.46 -11.62 -34.76
CA SER A 115 -20.27 -10.46 -35.63
C SER A 115 -20.10 -9.22 -34.75
N PRO A 116 -19.63 -8.08 -35.29
CA PRO A 116 -19.60 -6.84 -34.52
C PRO A 116 -20.98 -6.57 -33.86
N GLY A 117 -20.99 -6.35 -32.55
CA GLY A 117 -22.19 -6.10 -31.75
C GLY A 117 -22.77 -7.31 -31.01
N ILE A 118 -22.54 -8.55 -31.45
CA ILE A 118 -23.03 -9.76 -30.77
C ILE A 118 -22.02 -10.91 -30.93
N TRP A 119 -21.49 -11.38 -29.79
CA TRP A 119 -20.64 -12.56 -29.69
C TRP A 119 -21.24 -13.58 -28.73
N THR A 120 -21.45 -14.80 -29.19
CA THR A 120 -22.01 -15.89 -28.40
C THR A 120 -20.91 -16.84 -27.96
N LEU A 121 -20.89 -17.18 -26.67
CA LEU A 121 -20.07 -18.23 -26.10
C LEU A 121 -20.87 -19.54 -26.01
N THR A 122 -20.30 -20.63 -26.51
CA THR A 122 -20.86 -21.99 -26.41
C THR A 122 -19.82 -22.94 -25.81
N VAL A 123 -20.23 -23.75 -24.85
CA VAL A 123 -19.42 -24.79 -24.22
C VAL A 123 -19.48 -26.03 -25.10
N MET A 124 -18.34 -26.42 -25.66
CA MET A 124 -18.26 -27.62 -26.51
C MET A 124 -17.90 -28.86 -25.74
N ASN A 125 -17.04 -28.72 -24.73
CA ASN A 125 -16.76 -29.74 -23.76
C ASN A 125 -16.46 -29.08 -22.42
N ALA A 126 -17.32 -29.33 -21.43
CA ALA A 126 -17.19 -28.81 -20.07
C ALA A 126 -16.18 -29.55 -19.21
N THR A 127 -15.75 -30.75 -19.64
CA THR A 127 -14.97 -31.65 -18.79
C THR A 127 -13.49 -31.26 -18.72
N HIS A 128 -12.93 -31.39 -17.52
CA HIS A 128 -11.50 -31.32 -17.26
C HIS A 128 -11.03 -32.68 -16.72
N ASN A 129 -9.82 -33.08 -17.08
CA ASN A 129 -9.15 -34.27 -16.53
C ASN A 129 -8.17 -33.92 -15.40
N HIS A 130 -8.41 -32.79 -14.72
CA HIS A 130 -7.55 -32.27 -13.67
C HIS A 130 -8.30 -31.38 -12.70
N GLY A 131 -7.82 -31.31 -11.46
CA GLY A 131 -8.31 -30.37 -10.45
C GLY A 131 -7.85 -28.93 -10.68
N PRO A 132 -8.30 -27.97 -9.84
CA PRO A 132 -7.87 -26.59 -9.92
C PRO A 132 -6.36 -26.44 -9.79
N ILE A 133 -5.81 -25.49 -10.55
CA ILE A 133 -4.43 -25.06 -10.51
C ILE A 133 -4.18 -24.42 -9.15
N VAL A 134 -3.56 -25.19 -8.26
CA VAL A 134 -2.90 -24.66 -7.06
C VAL A 134 -1.52 -24.12 -7.47
N ASP A 135 -1.48 -23.10 -8.33
CA ASP A 135 -0.21 -22.41 -8.60
C ASP A 135 0.07 -21.53 -7.38
N LYS A 136 1.08 -21.90 -6.57
CA LYS A 136 1.72 -20.91 -5.67
C LYS A 136 2.11 -19.73 -6.56
N PRO A 137 1.63 -18.50 -6.29
CA PRO A 137 1.82 -17.38 -7.19
C PRO A 137 3.31 -17.22 -7.47
N ARG A 138 3.67 -17.24 -8.75
CA ARG A 138 5.03 -16.98 -9.21
C ARG A 138 5.35 -15.56 -8.76
N GLN A 139 6.20 -15.41 -7.75
CA GLN A 139 6.66 -14.10 -7.30
C GLN A 139 7.18 -13.35 -8.52
N ALA A 140 6.55 -12.21 -8.84
CA ALA A 140 7.12 -11.26 -9.79
C ALA A 140 8.58 -10.98 -9.38
N PRO A 141 9.48 -10.64 -10.32
CA PRO A 141 10.81 -10.16 -9.92
C PRO A 141 10.61 -9.04 -8.91
N GLN A 142 10.93 -9.31 -7.64
CA GLN A 142 10.75 -8.35 -6.56
C GLN A 142 11.59 -7.12 -6.91
N HIS A 143 10.92 -5.97 -7.03
CA HIS A 143 11.60 -4.68 -7.08
C HIS A 143 12.55 -4.61 -5.89
N LYS A 144 13.86 -4.68 -6.14
CA LYS A 144 14.87 -4.70 -5.09
C LYS A 144 15.19 -3.26 -4.68
N VAL A 145 14.56 -2.83 -3.59
CA VAL A 145 14.86 -1.57 -2.93
C VAL A 145 16.32 -1.54 -2.48
N ARG A 146 17.02 -0.41 -2.71
CA ARG A 146 18.42 -0.29 -2.30
C ARG A 146 18.50 -0.23 -0.78
N LYS A 147 19.64 -0.67 -0.24
CA LYS A 147 19.88 -0.56 1.20
C LYS A 147 19.86 0.92 1.62
N GLY A 148 19.12 1.22 2.68
CA GLY A 148 18.91 2.61 3.12
C GLY A 148 17.76 3.31 2.39
N GLN A 149 16.92 2.56 1.68
CA GLN A 149 15.64 3.03 1.14
C GLN A 149 14.49 2.16 1.64
N VAL A 150 13.28 2.66 1.44
CA VAL A 150 11.97 2.09 1.72
C VAL A 150 11.19 2.07 0.40
N PRO A 151 10.46 0.99 0.09
CA PRO A 151 9.53 0.98 -1.04
C PRO A 151 8.53 2.13 -0.91
N ALA A 152 8.45 2.98 -1.94
CA ALA A 152 7.54 4.11 -1.97
C ALA A 152 7.20 4.50 -3.43
N ILE A 153 6.21 5.38 -3.59
CA ILE A 153 5.73 5.86 -4.88
C ILE A 153 5.91 7.38 -4.93
N PRO A 154 6.51 7.94 -6.00
CA PRO A 154 6.83 7.30 -7.27
C PRO A 154 8.23 6.68 -7.37
N TYR A 155 9.04 6.76 -6.31
CA TYR A 155 10.37 6.16 -6.23
C TYR A 155 10.65 5.65 -4.81
N ASP A 156 11.64 4.76 -4.66
CA ASP A 156 12.08 4.28 -3.35
C ASP A 156 12.71 5.41 -2.52
N TRP A 157 12.25 5.60 -1.29
CA TRP A 157 12.60 6.75 -0.46
C TRP A 157 13.58 6.40 0.67
N PRO A 158 14.51 7.27 1.09
CA PRO A 158 14.84 8.57 0.51
C PRO A 158 15.63 8.42 -0.80
N HIS A 159 15.62 9.46 -1.64
CA HIS A 159 16.21 9.42 -2.98
C HIS A 159 17.71 9.08 -2.98
N ASP A 160 18.42 9.41 -1.91
CA ASP A 160 19.87 9.22 -1.75
C ASP A 160 20.25 7.98 -0.91
N SER A 161 19.28 7.10 -0.58
CA SER A 161 19.49 5.89 0.21
C SER A 161 20.03 6.13 1.64
N SER A 162 19.67 7.27 2.23
CA SER A 162 20.13 7.66 3.55
C SER A 162 19.17 7.37 4.71
N PHE A 163 18.31 6.36 4.62
CA PHE A 163 17.42 6.00 5.73
C PHE A 163 18.19 5.46 6.94
N THR A 164 18.41 6.30 7.96
CA THR A 164 19.11 5.93 9.21
C THR A 164 18.58 6.74 10.40
N PRO A 165 18.81 6.31 11.66
CA PRO A 165 18.46 7.09 12.85
C PRO A 165 19.11 8.47 12.95
N TYR A 166 20.21 8.71 12.23
CA TYR A 166 20.96 9.97 12.29
C TYR A 166 20.47 11.01 11.30
N THR A 167 19.68 10.59 10.32
CA THR A 167 19.27 11.40 9.17
C THR A 167 17.76 11.47 9.02
N THR A 168 17.03 10.55 9.65
CA THR A 168 15.59 10.38 9.50
C THR A 168 14.86 10.58 10.81
N ALA A 169 13.77 11.34 10.79
CA ALA A 169 12.86 11.50 11.93
C ALA A 169 11.43 11.07 11.57
N LEU A 170 10.69 10.56 12.56
CA LEU A 170 9.24 10.44 12.51
C LEU A 170 8.60 11.73 13.03
N VAL A 171 7.57 12.21 12.33
CA VAL A 171 6.75 13.36 12.74
C VAL A 171 5.30 12.89 12.84
N ILE A 172 4.77 12.83 14.06
CA ILE A 172 3.36 12.52 14.33
C ILE A 172 2.61 13.84 14.51
N ILE A 173 1.73 14.15 13.55
CA ILE A 173 1.06 15.43 13.45
C ILE A 173 -0.32 15.37 14.11
N ASP A 174 -0.51 16.22 15.13
CA ASP A 174 -1.80 16.63 15.70
C ASP A 174 -2.73 15.47 16.10
N MET A 175 -2.17 14.38 16.63
CA MET A 175 -2.95 13.30 17.24
C MET A 175 -3.43 13.71 18.64
N GLN A 176 -4.19 14.80 18.71
CA GLN A 176 -4.71 15.42 19.93
C GLN A 176 -6.10 14.90 20.27
N LYS A 177 -6.46 14.97 21.55
CA LYS A 177 -7.82 14.64 22.02
C LYS A 177 -8.88 15.49 21.30
N ASP A 178 -8.56 16.75 21.00
CA ASP A 178 -9.39 17.70 20.24
C ASP A 178 -9.71 17.22 18.81
N PHE A 179 -8.85 16.41 18.20
CA PHE A 179 -9.04 15.89 16.84
C PHE A 179 -9.47 14.43 16.79
N CYS A 180 -9.32 13.69 17.89
CA CYS A 180 -9.49 12.24 17.91
C CYS A 180 -10.58 11.73 18.87
N LEU A 181 -11.06 12.53 19.82
CA LEU A 181 -12.08 12.11 20.78
C LEU A 181 -13.43 12.80 20.54
N PRO A 182 -14.57 12.15 20.84
CA PRO A 182 -15.90 12.71 20.59
C PRO A 182 -16.14 14.05 21.29
N ASP A 183 -15.57 14.22 22.47
CA ASP A 183 -15.71 15.42 23.31
C ASP A 183 -14.69 16.53 22.98
N GLY A 184 -13.80 16.28 22.01
CA GLY A 184 -12.80 17.22 21.53
C GLY A 184 -13.30 18.13 20.40
N TYR A 185 -12.54 19.17 20.06
CA TYR A 185 -12.86 20.19 19.03
C TYR A 185 -13.63 19.67 17.80
N MET A 186 -13.16 18.64 17.11
CA MET A 186 -13.81 18.12 15.89
C MET A 186 -15.09 17.35 16.21
N GLY A 187 -15.03 16.37 17.10
CA GLY A 187 -16.18 15.55 17.47
C GLY A 187 -17.31 16.38 18.06
N TYR A 188 -16.97 17.32 18.94
CA TYR A 188 -17.92 18.21 19.60
C TYR A 188 -18.64 19.16 18.63
N GLN A 189 -18.02 19.44 17.47
CA GLN A 189 -18.62 20.24 16.40
C GLN A 189 -19.32 19.40 15.31
N GLY A 190 -19.42 18.08 15.51
CA GLY A 190 -20.17 17.17 14.63
C GLY A 190 -19.40 16.68 13.40
N TYR A 191 -18.08 16.85 13.36
CA TYR A 191 -17.26 16.22 12.33
C TYR A 191 -17.11 14.72 12.61
N ASP A 192 -17.10 13.90 11.55
CA ASP A 192 -16.75 12.49 11.68
C ASP A 192 -15.25 12.35 11.98
N ILE A 193 -14.95 11.68 13.10
CA ILE A 193 -13.59 11.43 13.61
C ILE A 193 -13.21 9.94 13.55
N SER A 194 -14.08 9.09 13.00
CA SER A 194 -13.87 7.63 12.97
C SER A 194 -12.55 7.25 12.30
N ALA A 195 -12.21 7.92 11.20
CA ALA A 195 -10.94 7.72 10.50
C ALA A 195 -9.73 8.13 11.35
N ASN A 196 -9.83 9.23 12.11
CA ASN A 196 -8.77 9.70 13.00
C ASN A 196 -8.55 8.68 14.14
N GLN A 197 -9.62 8.16 14.73
CA GLN A 197 -9.57 7.14 15.79
C GLN A 197 -8.95 5.83 15.29
N ALA A 198 -9.30 5.41 14.07
CA ALA A 198 -8.78 4.19 13.46
C ALA A 198 -7.27 4.22 13.21
N LEU A 199 -6.64 5.40 13.18
CA LEU A 199 -5.19 5.55 13.05
C LEU A 199 -4.42 5.23 14.33
N ILE A 200 -5.00 5.48 15.51
CA ILE A 200 -4.30 5.42 16.80
C ILE A 200 -3.48 4.13 16.98
N PRO A 201 -4.06 2.91 16.84
CA PRO A 201 -3.29 1.67 17.01
C PRO A 201 -2.21 1.48 15.93
N ARG A 202 -2.43 1.98 14.71
CA ARG A 202 -1.44 1.89 13.63
C ARG A 202 -0.25 2.79 13.89
N LEU A 203 -0.51 4.02 14.30
CA LEU A 203 0.53 4.99 14.66
C LEU A 203 1.28 4.58 15.91
N GLN A 204 0.62 3.91 16.87
CA GLN A 204 1.29 3.38 18.06
C GLN A 204 2.34 2.34 17.68
N ARG A 205 2.01 1.45 16.73
CA ARG A 205 2.97 0.46 16.20
C ARG A 205 4.15 1.11 15.49
N LEU A 206 3.89 2.10 14.65
CA LEU A 206 4.95 2.89 13.97
C LEU A 206 5.85 3.58 15.00
N LEU A 207 5.25 4.25 15.99
CA LEU A 207 5.94 4.96 17.06
C LEU A 207 6.85 4.02 17.85
N LEU A 208 6.35 2.83 18.22
CA LEU A 208 7.14 1.81 18.91
C LEU A 208 8.32 1.32 18.06
N ALA A 209 8.12 1.11 16.74
CA ALA A 209 9.20 0.73 15.85
C ALA A 209 10.32 1.78 15.83
N PHE A 210 9.96 3.06 15.61
CA PHE A 210 10.92 4.17 15.58
C PHE A 210 11.68 4.32 16.90
N ARG A 211 10.97 4.31 18.04
CA ARG A 211 11.58 4.32 19.39
C ARG A 211 12.56 3.18 19.55
N SER A 212 12.16 1.95 19.20
CA SER A 212 13.00 0.76 19.37
C SER A 212 14.20 0.71 18.40
N GLY A 213 14.10 1.39 17.27
CA GLY A 213 15.17 1.57 16.28
C GLY A 213 16.10 2.75 16.59
N GLY A 214 15.81 3.53 17.65
CA GLY A 214 16.59 4.70 18.05
C GLY A 214 16.40 5.90 17.12
N PHE A 215 15.35 5.92 16.30
CA PHE A 215 15.06 7.04 15.42
C PHE A 215 14.47 8.21 16.22
N PRO A 216 14.85 9.46 15.90
CA PRO A 216 14.21 10.67 16.39
C PRO A 216 12.70 10.68 16.14
N VAL A 217 11.92 11.05 17.16
CA VAL A 217 10.47 11.23 17.07
C VAL A 217 10.12 12.66 17.50
N TYR A 218 9.27 13.30 16.71
CA TYR A 218 8.71 14.61 16.97
C TYR A 218 7.19 14.52 16.92
N HIS A 219 6.54 15.27 17.80
CA HIS A 219 5.08 15.37 17.86
C HIS A 219 4.68 16.81 17.61
N THR A 220 3.51 17.04 17.03
CA THR A 220 2.95 18.39 16.90
C THR A 220 1.59 18.48 17.56
N ARG A 221 1.25 19.67 18.03
CA ARG A 221 -0.07 20.01 18.52
C ARG A 221 -0.49 21.37 17.95
N GLU A 222 -1.63 21.43 17.27
CA GLU A 222 -2.26 22.69 16.92
C GLU A 222 -2.91 23.30 18.16
N GLY A 223 -2.54 24.54 18.48
CA GLY A 223 -3.23 25.30 19.50
C GLY A 223 -2.64 26.66 19.78
N HIS A 224 -3.46 27.47 20.45
CA HIS A 224 -3.17 28.87 20.74
C HIS A 224 -2.87 29.09 22.22
N ARG A 225 -2.14 30.17 22.52
CA ARG A 225 -1.88 30.58 23.90
C ARG A 225 -3.19 30.84 24.66
N PRO A 226 -3.22 30.63 25.99
CA PRO A 226 -4.42 30.88 26.79
C PRO A 226 -5.01 32.29 26.67
N ASP A 227 -4.16 33.29 26.45
CA ASP A 227 -4.50 34.70 26.22
C ASP A 227 -4.98 34.99 24.78
N LEU A 228 -5.03 33.97 23.91
CA LEU A 228 -5.39 34.05 22.49
C LEU A 228 -4.46 34.93 21.66
N SER A 229 -3.29 35.32 22.16
CA SER A 229 -2.39 36.26 21.46
C SER A 229 -1.82 35.68 20.16
N THR A 230 -1.92 34.37 19.97
CA THR A 230 -1.50 33.66 18.75
C THR A 230 -2.67 33.31 17.83
N LEU A 231 -3.89 33.76 18.12
CA LEU A 231 -5.08 33.52 17.30
C LEU A 231 -5.38 34.76 16.45
N SER A 232 -5.35 34.61 15.13
CA SER A 232 -5.73 35.72 14.22
C SER A 232 -7.23 35.98 14.26
N SER A 233 -7.65 37.23 13.99
CA SER A 233 -9.06 37.60 13.91
C SER A 233 -9.82 36.81 12.82
N ARG A 234 -9.16 36.53 11.69
CA ARG A 234 -9.69 35.68 10.62
C ARG A 234 -9.96 34.26 11.12
N GLU A 235 -9.03 33.65 11.84
CA GLU A 235 -9.17 32.28 12.31
C GLU A 235 -10.21 32.18 13.42
N ALA A 236 -10.26 33.16 14.33
CA ALA A 236 -11.32 33.28 15.32
C ALA A 236 -12.70 33.32 14.66
N PHE A 237 -12.88 34.16 13.62
CA PHE A 237 -14.11 34.24 12.84
C PHE A 237 -14.46 32.90 12.18
N ARG A 238 -13.52 32.31 11.43
CA ARG A 238 -13.74 31.04 10.71
C ARG A 238 -14.13 29.91 11.65
N SER A 239 -13.46 29.80 12.80
CA SER A 239 -13.70 28.70 13.74
C SER A 239 -15.12 28.68 14.31
N ARG A 240 -15.80 29.84 14.34
CA ARG A 240 -17.20 29.97 14.78
C ARG A 240 -18.22 29.80 13.65
N ASN A 241 -17.76 29.68 12.41
CA ASN A 241 -18.63 29.56 11.24
C ASN A 241 -19.08 28.10 11.04
N ASN A 242 -19.81 27.59 12.01
CA ASN A 242 -20.40 26.25 12.05
C ASN A 242 -21.74 26.31 12.81
N ALA A 243 -22.50 25.21 12.81
CA ALA A 243 -23.85 25.19 13.38
C ALA A 243 -23.90 25.49 14.90
N SER A 244 -22.82 25.24 15.64
CA SER A 244 -22.76 25.49 17.10
C SER A 244 -22.43 26.95 17.45
N GLY A 245 -21.82 27.72 16.54
CA GLY A 245 -21.29 29.07 16.82
C GLY A 245 -20.09 29.10 17.79
N LEU A 246 -19.70 27.94 18.34
CA LEU A 246 -18.50 27.78 19.14
C LEU A 246 -17.28 27.69 18.23
N GLY A 247 -16.15 28.16 18.72
CA GLY A 247 -14.88 28.15 18.00
C GLY A 247 -13.71 28.16 18.96
N ILE A 248 -12.51 28.40 18.44
CA ILE A 248 -11.26 28.38 19.21
C ILE A 248 -11.38 29.27 20.46
N GLY A 249 -10.99 28.73 21.61
CA GLY A 249 -11.06 29.38 22.91
C GLY A 249 -12.42 29.36 23.60
N SER A 250 -13.47 28.88 22.94
CA SER A 250 -14.78 28.65 23.57
C SER A 250 -14.69 27.46 24.53
N PRO A 251 -15.52 27.42 25.60
CA PRO A 251 -15.56 26.27 26.48
C PRO A 251 -16.11 25.04 25.75
N GLY A 252 -15.47 23.89 25.95
CA GLY A 252 -15.94 22.58 25.53
C GLY A 252 -15.81 21.56 26.66
N PRO A 253 -16.24 20.30 26.44
CA PRO A 253 -16.23 19.28 27.48
C PRO A 253 -14.82 18.94 28.01
N MET A 254 -13.78 19.13 27.18
CA MET A 254 -12.38 18.86 27.51
C MET A 254 -11.57 20.15 27.76
N GLY A 255 -12.23 21.22 28.19
CA GLY A 255 -11.61 22.53 28.39
C GLY A 255 -11.82 23.46 27.20
N ARG A 256 -11.03 24.54 27.13
CA ARG A 256 -11.16 25.50 26.03
C ARG A 256 -10.60 24.92 24.73
N LEU A 257 -11.43 24.96 23.69
CA LEU A 257 -11.15 24.39 22.39
C LEU A 257 -9.85 24.92 21.75
N LEU A 258 -8.91 24.03 21.42
CA LEU A 258 -7.59 24.33 20.81
C LEU A 258 -6.73 25.32 21.62
N ILE A 259 -6.86 25.33 22.95
CA ILE A 259 -6.05 26.16 23.83
C ILE A 259 -4.97 25.33 24.52
N ARG A 260 -3.72 25.81 24.46
CA ARG A 260 -2.57 25.16 25.07
C ARG A 260 -2.76 25.01 26.58
N GLY A 261 -2.50 23.80 27.07
CA GLY A 261 -2.63 23.43 28.48
C GLY A 261 -4.00 22.85 28.86
N GLU A 262 -4.99 22.93 27.98
CA GLU A 262 -6.29 22.28 28.20
C GLU A 262 -6.23 20.78 27.88
N MET A 263 -7.13 20.00 28.48
CA MET A 263 -7.15 18.54 28.30
C MET A 263 -7.36 18.14 26.84
N GLY A 264 -8.27 18.82 26.12
CA GLY A 264 -8.54 18.56 24.70
C GLY A 264 -7.33 18.83 23.80
N HIS A 265 -6.51 19.82 24.15
CA HIS A 265 -5.33 20.17 23.35
C HIS A 265 -4.22 19.12 23.44
N ASP A 266 -4.18 18.27 24.48
CA ASP A 266 -3.08 17.33 24.65
C ASP A 266 -3.17 16.12 23.70
N THR A 267 -2.03 15.45 23.50
CA THR A 267 -1.92 14.23 22.69
C THR A 267 -2.76 13.10 23.28
N VAL A 268 -3.32 12.22 22.44
CA VAL A 268 -3.99 11.00 22.91
C VAL A 268 -3.03 10.08 23.66
N ASP A 269 -3.52 9.39 24.68
CA ASP A 269 -2.66 8.71 25.66
C ASP A 269 -1.83 7.57 25.03
N GLU A 270 -2.35 6.91 24.01
CA GLU A 270 -1.68 5.81 23.29
C GLU A 270 -0.45 6.26 22.50
N LEU A 271 -0.40 7.54 22.13
CA LEU A 271 0.66 8.16 21.34
C LEU A 271 1.45 9.19 22.15
N TYR A 272 1.32 9.17 23.48
CA TYR A 272 1.90 10.20 24.33
C TYR A 272 3.43 10.30 24.14
N PRO A 273 3.98 11.52 24.03
CA PRO A 273 5.42 11.74 23.87
C PRO A 273 6.22 11.22 25.07
N LEU A 274 7.39 10.63 24.80
CA LEU A 274 8.36 10.27 25.85
C LEU A 274 9.33 11.43 26.13
N GLN A 275 10.02 11.34 27.27
CA GLN A 275 11.12 12.25 27.57
C GLN A 275 12.16 12.21 26.43
N GLY A 276 12.51 13.38 25.91
CA GLY A 276 13.45 13.53 24.79
C GLY A 276 12.81 13.52 23.40
N GLU A 277 11.50 13.32 23.29
CA GLU A 277 10.72 13.51 22.06
C GLU A 277 10.11 14.92 22.05
N PRO A 278 10.58 15.84 21.20
CA PRO A 278 10.07 17.21 21.22
C PRO A 278 8.61 17.30 20.79
N VAL A 279 7.87 18.19 21.44
CA VAL A 279 6.48 18.50 21.10
C VAL A 279 6.40 19.94 20.60
N ILE A 280 5.94 20.10 19.37
CA ILE A 280 5.87 21.40 18.68
C ILE A 280 4.45 21.95 18.79
N ASP A 281 4.26 22.95 19.65
CA ASP A 281 3.00 23.68 19.75
C ASP A 281 2.91 24.75 18.66
N LYS A 282 2.19 24.44 17.58
CA LYS A 282 2.06 25.31 16.40
C LYS A 282 0.73 26.10 16.45
N PRO A 283 0.75 27.42 16.21
CA PRO A 283 -0.48 28.23 16.17
C PRO A 283 -1.19 28.16 14.81
N GLY A 284 -0.66 27.41 13.84
CA GLY A 284 -1.20 27.27 12.50
C GLY A 284 -1.15 25.83 11.99
N ARG A 285 -1.46 25.64 10.70
CA ARG A 285 -1.53 24.31 10.08
C ARG A 285 -0.17 23.68 9.86
N GLY A 286 0.77 24.45 9.31
CA GLY A 286 2.15 24.01 9.09
C GLY A 286 2.98 24.02 10.37
N ALA A 287 3.72 22.93 10.63
CA ALA A 287 4.54 22.81 11.83
C ALA A 287 5.77 23.71 11.84
N PHE A 288 6.19 24.26 10.70
CA PHE A 288 7.34 25.16 10.61
C PHE A 288 6.96 26.63 10.88
N ALA A 289 5.69 26.99 10.67
CA ALA A 289 5.25 28.37 10.79
C ALA A 289 5.21 28.83 12.25
N HIS A 290 6.09 29.78 12.60
CA HIS A 290 6.18 30.39 13.94
C HIS A 290 6.57 29.41 15.06
N THR A 291 7.42 28.43 14.76
CA THR A 291 7.94 27.45 15.72
C THR A 291 9.45 27.33 15.63
N ASP A 292 10.05 26.58 16.55
CA ASP A 292 11.46 26.18 16.53
C ASP A 292 11.69 24.84 15.83
N PHE A 293 10.69 24.28 15.14
CA PHE A 293 10.76 22.93 14.59
C PHE A 293 11.93 22.73 13.62
N GLU A 294 12.17 23.69 12.71
CA GLU A 294 13.32 23.61 11.80
C GLU A 294 14.64 23.60 12.56
N LEU A 295 14.80 24.48 13.54
CA LEU A 295 16.02 24.55 14.36
C LEU A 295 16.31 23.19 15.02
N LEU A 296 15.29 22.55 15.59
CA LEU A 296 15.43 21.25 16.25
C LEU A 296 15.82 20.13 15.27
N LEU A 297 15.25 20.12 14.06
CA LEU A 297 15.60 19.16 13.02
C LEU A 297 17.05 19.36 12.54
N ARG A 298 17.43 20.61 12.25
CA ARG A 298 18.77 20.96 11.74
C ARG A 298 19.86 20.66 12.76
N ASN A 299 19.66 21.01 14.03
CA ASN A 299 20.62 20.72 15.10
C ASN A 299 20.85 19.21 15.29
N LYS A 300 19.85 18.38 14.98
CA LYS A 300 19.96 16.92 15.06
C LYS A 300 20.47 16.28 13.76
N GLY A 301 20.72 17.09 12.71
CA GLY A 301 21.20 16.61 11.41
C GLY A 301 20.14 15.91 10.55
N ILE A 302 18.86 16.12 10.85
CA ILE A 302 17.76 15.48 10.11
C ILE A 302 17.65 16.07 8.72
N LYS A 303 17.47 15.18 7.74
CA LYS A 303 17.20 15.51 6.35
C LYS A 303 16.00 14.77 5.77
N ASN A 304 15.60 13.66 6.39
CA ASN A 304 14.51 12.81 5.94
C ASN A 304 13.36 12.85 6.96
N LEU A 305 12.12 13.03 6.50
CA LEU A 305 10.95 13.05 7.37
C LEU A 305 9.94 11.97 6.96
N VAL A 306 9.58 11.11 7.91
CA VAL A 306 8.40 10.25 7.82
C VAL A 306 7.22 10.97 8.47
N ILE A 307 6.19 11.25 7.69
CA ILE A 307 5.07 12.11 8.10
C ILE A 307 3.80 11.28 8.23
N ALA A 308 3.17 11.37 9.40
CA ALA A 308 1.93 10.68 9.74
C ALA A 308 1.05 11.56 10.66
N GLY A 309 -0.24 11.24 10.78
CA GLY A 309 -1.17 11.96 11.67
C GLY A 309 -2.35 12.60 10.94
N VAL A 310 -2.89 13.69 11.48
CA VAL A 310 -4.13 14.30 11.00
C VAL A 310 -4.07 15.83 10.88
N THR A 311 -4.88 16.45 10.03
CA THR A 311 -5.56 15.83 8.87
C THR A 311 -4.64 15.82 7.65
N THR A 312 -4.83 14.84 6.78
CA THR A 312 -3.98 14.57 5.60
C THR A 312 -3.87 15.81 4.72
N ASP A 313 -4.99 16.43 4.41
CA ASP A 313 -5.16 17.53 3.47
C ASP A 313 -4.83 18.91 4.05
N VAL A 314 -4.77 19.03 5.39
CA VAL A 314 -4.53 20.30 6.06
C VAL A 314 -3.17 20.31 6.75
N CYS A 315 -3.07 19.88 8.02
CA CYS A 315 -1.85 20.02 8.82
C CYS A 315 -0.71 19.15 8.29
N VAL A 316 -1.03 17.93 7.89
CA VAL A 316 -0.06 16.98 7.31
C VAL A 316 0.48 17.51 5.98
N SER A 317 -0.39 17.84 5.01
CA SER A 317 0.05 18.35 3.71
C SER A 317 0.79 19.68 3.82
N THR A 318 0.31 20.60 4.66
CA THR A 318 0.97 21.90 4.85
C THR A 318 2.38 21.71 5.40
N THR A 319 2.54 20.88 6.43
CA THR A 319 3.86 20.59 7.02
C THR A 319 4.79 19.89 6.02
N MET A 320 4.27 18.94 5.23
CA MET A 320 5.05 18.25 4.19
C MET A 320 5.53 19.22 3.10
N ARG A 321 4.67 20.13 2.64
CA ARG A 321 5.03 21.15 1.64
C ARG A 321 6.08 22.11 2.19
N GLU A 322 5.89 22.57 3.42
CA GLU A 322 6.87 23.42 4.12
C GLU A 322 8.23 22.74 4.28
N ALA A 323 8.25 21.44 4.60
CA ALA A 323 9.46 20.65 4.71
C ALA A 323 10.15 20.46 3.35
N ASN A 324 9.38 20.13 2.31
CA ASN A 324 9.86 19.99 0.94
C ASN A 324 10.54 21.28 0.44
N ASP A 325 9.89 22.44 0.62
CA ASP A 325 10.44 23.74 0.19
C ASP A 325 11.72 24.11 0.96
N ARG A 326 11.94 23.53 2.13
CA ARG A 326 13.16 23.67 2.94
C ARG A 326 14.22 22.60 2.63
N GLY A 327 13.97 21.73 1.65
CA GLY A 327 14.90 20.70 1.19
C GLY A 327 14.95 19.43 2.05
N PHE A 328 13.92 19.17 2.87
CA PHE A 328 13.78 17.87 3.53
C PHE A 328 13.22 16.84 2.54
N ASP A 329 13.78 15.63 2.53
CA ASP A 329 13.25 14.51 1.76
C ASP A 329 12.11 13.85 2.54
N CYS A 330 10.88 13.94 2.02
CA CYS A 330 9.67 13.59 2.76
C CYS A 330 9.01 12.32 2.22
N VAL A 331 8.50 11.49 3.12
CA VAL A 331 7.54 10.43 2.82
C VAL A 331 6.30 10.59 3.68
N ILE A 332 5.13 10.60 3.03
CA ILE A 332 3.83 10.56 3.70
C ILE A 332 3.31 9.11 3.75
N LEU A 333 2.75 8.71 4.88
CA LEU A 333 2.15 7.39 5.04
C LEU A 333 0.69 7.41 4.63
N ASP A 334 0.36 6.74 3.52
CA ASP A 334 -1.01 6.65 3.00
C ASP A 334 -1.96 6.08 4.06
N ASP A 335 -1.61 4.94 4.65
CA ASP A 335 -2.38 4.30 5.73
C ASP A 335 -1.95 4.72 7.14
N GLY A 336 -1.20 5.83 7.24
CA GLY A 336 -0.81 6.51 8.48
C GLY A 336 -1.36 7.93 8.61
N CYS A 337 -2.23 8.35 7.69
CA CYS A 337 -2.90 9.65 7.72
C CYS A 337 -4.40 9.49 7.48
N ALA A 338 -5.19 10.45 7.97
CA ALA A 338 -6.64 10.50 7.77
C ALA A 338 -7.09 11.93 7.54
N ALA A 339 -8.22 12.11 6.88
CA ALA A 339 -8.90 13.39 6.71
C ALA A 339 -10.38 13.20 7.05
N SER A 340 -11.09 14.30 7.28
CA SER A 340 -12.54 14.26 7.54
C SER A 340 -13.34 13.73 6.37
N GLU A 341 -12.81 13.84 5.15
CA GLU A 341 -13.42 13.33 3.92
C GLU A 341 -12.43 12.44 3.15
N PRO A 342 -12.83 11.22 2.73
CA PRO A 342 -11.95 10.32 2.00
C PRO A 342 -11.39 10.92 0.71
N SER A 343 -12.16 11.75 0.01
CA SER A 343 -11.74 12.40 -1.24
C SER A 343 -10.60 13.40 -1.03
N LEU A 344 -10.57 14.11 0.10
CA LEU A 344 -9.50 15.06 0.45
C LEU A 344 -8.20 14.32 0.76
N HIS A 345 -8.30 13.20 1.47
CA HIS A 345 -7.17 12.30 1.71
C HIS A 345 -6.58 11.80 0.38
N ILE A 346 -7.40 11.18 -0.48
CA ILE A 346 -6.97 10.63 -1.76
C ILE A 346 -6.37 11.70 -2.68
N GLY A 347 -7.03 12.87 -2.78
CA GLY A 347 -6.56 13.99 -3.60
C GLY A 347 -5.18 14.49 -3.14
N THR A 348 -4.98 14.59 -1.83
CA THR A 348 -3.70 14.99 -1.24
C THR A 348 -2.61 13.97 -1.52
N ILE A 349 -2.86 12.68 -1.26
CA ILE A 349 -1.91 11.60 -1.54
C ILE A 349 -1.54 11.55 -3.03
N ASN A 350 -2.50 11.77 -3.92
CA ASN A 350 -2.23 11.84 -5.36
C ASN A 350 -1.37 13.06 -5.73
N SER A 351 -1.63 14.22 -5.14
CA SER A 351 -0.86 15.43 -5.41
C SER A 351 0.63 15.29 -5.08
N VAL A 352 0.98 14.53 -4.03
CA VAL A 352 2.38 14.26 -3.64
C VAL A 352 3.15 13.55 -4.75
N LYS A 353 2.51 12.60 -5.44
CA LYS A 353 3.14 11.74 -6.46
C LYS A 353 3.32 12.42 -7.82
N MET A 354 2.69 13.57 -8.04
CA MET A 354 2.73 14.27 -9.33
C MET A 354 4.16 14.74 -9.65
N GLU A 355 4.45 14.95 -10.93
CA GLU A 355 5.75 15.44 -11.42
C GLU A 355 6.97 14.66 -10.89
N GLY A 356 6.80 13.34 -10.70
CA GLY A 356 7.88 12.49 -10.20
C GLY A 356 8.10 12.56 -8.70
N GLY A 357 7.13 13.07 -7.94
CA GLY A 357 7.19 13.18 -6.48
C GLY A 357 7.45 14.61 -6.03
N ILE A 358 6.65 15.56 -6.51
CA ILE A 358 6.85 17.01 -6.33
C ILE A 358 6.95 17.46 -4.86
N PHE A 359 6.34 16.72 -3.93
CA PHE A 359 6.46 16.98 -2.49
C PHE A 359 7.19 15.85 -1.73
N GLY A 360 7.70 14.85 -2.44
CA GLY A 360 8.29 13.63 -1.88
C GLY A 360 7.61 12.36 -2.38
N THR A 361 7.46 11.38 -1.48
CA THR A 361 6.91 10.06 -1.81
C THR A 361 5.76 9.65 -0.90
N VAL A 362 5.05 8.61 -1.31
CA VAL A 362 3.99 7.95 -0.54
C VAL A 362 4.39 6.50 -0.27
N ALA A 363 4.37 6.09 0.99
CA ALA A 363 4.65 4.71 1.39
C ALA A 363 3.50 4.12 2.22
N LYS A 364 3.52 2.80 2.40
CA LYS A 364 2.72 2.14 3.41
C LYS A 364 3.47 2.13 4.74
N LEU A 365 2.71 2.25 5.82
CA LEU A 365 3.24 2.23 7.19
C LEU A 365 4.05 0.95 7.45
N GLU A 366 3.57 -0.19 6.95
CA GLU A 366 4.27 -1.48 7.10
C GLU A 366 5.65 -1.49 6.47
N ASP A 367 5.80 -0.90 5.29
CA ASP A 367 7.08 -0.87 4.57
C ASP A 367 8.13 -0.06 5.36
N VAL A 368 7.70 1.03 5.99
CA VAL A 368 8.57 1.83 6.87
C VAL A 368 8.90 1.06 8.16
N VAL A 369 7.93 0.42 8.81
CA VAL A 369 8.17 -0.41 10.01
C VAL A 369 9.20 -1.50 9.71
N HIS A 370 9.02 -2.24 8.62
CA HIS A 370 9.96 -3.25 8.18
C HIS A 370 11.36 -2.66 7.91
N ALA A 371 11.46 -1.47 7.34
CA ALA A 371 12.75 -0.82 7.11
C ALA A 371 13.47 -0.45 8.43
N VAL A 372 12.74 0.04 9.43
CA VAL A 372 13.28 0.34 10.77
C VAL A 372 13.77 -0.94 11.45
N ASP A 373 12.96 -1.99 11.46
CA ASP A 373 13.31 -3.27 12.09
C ASP A 373 14.52 -3.92 11.42
N ASN A 374 14.60 -3.86 10.09
CA ASN A 374 15.75 -4.33 9.34
C ASN A 374 17.03 -3.57 9.69
N PHE A 375 16.95 -2.24 9.84
CA PHE A 375 18.11 -1.43 10.27
C PHE A 375 18.61 -1.87 11.65
N LYS A 376 17.70 -2.05 12.61
CA LYS A 376 18.01 -2.51 13.96
C LYS A 376 18.67 -3.89 13.96
N ALA A 377 18.10 -4.85 13.25
CA ALA A 377 18.64 -6.21 13.17
C ALA A 377 20.06 -6.24 12.57
N VAL A 378 20.32 -5.44 11.54
CA VAL A 378 21.66 -5.32 10.93
C VAL A 378 22.65 -4.67 11.89
N THR A 379 22.23 -3.65 12.64
CA THR A 379 23.09 -2.93 13.60
C THR A 379 23.48 -3.83 14.77
N MET A 380 22.52 -4.54 15.37
CA MET A 380 22.78 -5.49 16.45
C MET A 380 23.72 -6.61 16.02
N LYS A 381 23.53 -7.18 14.81
CA LYS A 381 24.44 -8.21 14.27
C LYS A 381 25.87 -7.71 14.07
N LYS A 382 26.07 -6.43 13.75
CA LYS A 382 27.41 -5.84 13.60
C LYS A 382 28.11 -5.54 14.92
N LEU A 383 27.34 -5.23 15.98
CA LEU A 383 27.88 -4.93 17.31
C LEU A 383 28.10 -6.19 18.17
N ALA A 384 27.37 -7.28 17.92
CA ALA A 384 27.50 -8.53 18.67
C ALA A 384 28.95 -9.08 18.78
N PRO A 385 29.80 -9.04 17.73
CA PRO A 385 31.19 -9.47 17.84
C PRO A 385 32.09 -8.57 18.71
N GLN A 386 31.66 -7.34 19.00
CA GLN A 386 32.43 -6.37 19.80
C GLN A 386 32.05 -6.40 21.30
N MET A 387 31.03 -7.16 21.67
CA MET A 387 30.54 -7.28 23.06
C MET A 387 31.00 -8.57 23.77
N VAL A 388 31.74 -9.44 23.07
CA VAL A 388 32.30 -10.70 23.60
C VAL A 388 33.84 -10.62 23.69
N GLY A 389 34.41 -9.41 23.64
CA GLY A 389 35.85 -9.15 23.67
C GLY A 389 36.30 -8.47 24.95
#